data_AF-A0A8T4CVK8-F1
#
_entry.id   AF-A0A8T4CVK8-F1
#
_cell.length_a   1.000
_cell.length_b   1.000
_cell.length_c   1.000
_cell.angle_alpha   90.00
_cell.angle_beta   90.00
_cell.angle_gamma   90.00
#
_symmetry.space_group_name_H-M   'P 1'
#
loop_
_entity.id
_entity.type
_entity.pdbx_description
1 polymer ?
#
loop_
_entity_poly.entity_id
_entity_poly.type
_entity_poly.pdbx_seq_one_letter_code
_entity_poly.pdbx_strand_id
1 'polypeptide(L)'
;MTLQSIMRSICIYTLSLNAYAEIPRFIKQVQLPDNRSIIQVAEGENEPRSIGSYAIRLYGGANPDFPLDDFITGQIYPRDGAIERVINTDLNGDGAGEVVVIMRSAGSGGYLSADVFSWQNKTLKRIQSISDLGPKDDPVAELKQLARKK
;
A
#
# COMPACT_ATOMS: atom_id res chain seq x y z
N MET A 1 -18.59 -68.55 23.00
CA MET A 1 -18.27 -68.84 21.58
C MET A 1 -19.50 -68.45 20.78
N THR A 2 -19.51 -67.50 19.85
CA THR A 2 -18.43 -66.83 19.09
C THR A 2 -18.88 -65.40 18.75
N LEU A 3 -17.92 -64.48 18.81
CA LEU A 3 -18.04 -63.03 18.63
C LEU A 3 -17.34 -62.66 17.32
N GLN A 4 -18.04 -62.18 16.29
CA GLN A 4 -17.48 -61.64 15.03
C GLN A 4 -18.67 -61.12 14.22
N SER A 5 -18.74 -59.92 13.66
CA SER A 5 -17.81 -58.80 13.52
C SER A 5 -18.70 -57.59 13.15
N ILE A 6 -18.81 -56.59 14.01
CA ILE A 6 -19.41 -55.30 13.64
C ILE A 6 -18.30 -54.53 12.94
N MET A 7 -18.38 -54.49 11.60
CA MET A 7 -17.52 -53.70 10.74
C MET A 7 -17.73 -52.21 11.09
N ARG A 8 -16.89 -51.69 11.98
CA ARG A 8 -16.83 -50.26 12.31
C ARG A 8 -16.19 -49.50 11.16
N SER A 9 -17.01 -48.96 10.27
CA SER A 9 -16.57 -47.96 9.29
C SER A 9 -16.28 -46.64 10.02
N ILE A 10 -15.01 -46.41 10.35
CA ILE A 10 -14.51 -45.11 10.78
C ILE A 10 -14.19 -44.31 9.50
N CYS A 11 -15.13 -43.46 9.10
CA CYS A 11 -14.90 -42.46 8.06
C CYS A 11 -14.10 -41.32 8.70
N ILE A 12 -12.78 -41.29 8.47
CA ILE A 12 -11.92 -40.18 8.89
C ILE A 12 -12.21 -39.01 7.94
N TYR A 13 -13.06 -38.07 8.35
CA TYR A 13 -13.16 -36.78 7.67
C TYR A 13 -11.89 -35.99 7.98
N THR A 14 -10.99 -35.89 7.00
CA THR A 14 -9.89 -34.93 7.08
C THR A 14 -10.47 -33.53 6.92
N LEU A 15 -10.65 -32.84 8.05
CA LEU A 15 -10.89 -31.39 8.05
C LEU A 15 -9.60 -30.73 7.57
N SER A 16 -9.55 -30.32 6.30
CA SER A 16 -8.47 -29.47 5.80
C SER A 16 -8.65 -28.07 6.40
N LEU A 17 -8.02 -27.83 7.55
CA LEU A 17 -7.78 -26.48 8.03
C LEU A 17 -6.80 -25.81 7.06
N ASN A 18 -7.34 -25.10 6.07
CA ASN A 18 -6.56 -24.10 5.35
C ASN A 18 -6.29 -22.94 6.33
N ALA A 19 -5.23 -23.09 7.13
CA ALA A 19 -4.64 -21.96 7.83
C ALA A 19 -4.01 -21.08 6.76
N TYR A 20 -4.76 -20.10 6.24
CA TYR A 20 -4.16 -19.01 5.51
C TYR A 20 -3.32 -18.24 6.53
N ALA A 21 -2.00 -18.38 6.45
CA ALA A 21 -1.12 -17.45 7.14
C ALA A 21 -1.45 -16.04 6.62
N GLU A 22 -1.93 -15.16 7.50
CA GLU A 22 -2.05 -13.75 7.16
C GLU A 22 -0.64 -13.23 6.85
N ILE A 23 -0.36 -13.03 5.55
CA ILE A 23 0.85 -12.33 5.15
C ILE A 23 0.65 -10.87 5.61
N PRO A 24 1.49 -10.34 6.51
CA PRO A 24 1.33 -8.98 7.01
C PRO A 24 1.29 -8.02 5.82
N ARG A 25 0.17 -7.30 5.70
CA ARG A 25 -0.08 -6.40 4.57
C ARG A 25 0.62 -5.08 4.77
N PHE A 26 0.99 -4.45 3.66
CA PHE A 26 1.59 -3.13 3.73
C PHE A 26 0.54 -2.14 4.22
N ILE A 27 0.81 -1.53 5.37
CA ILE A 27 0.14 -0.34 5.88
C ILE A 27 1.19 0.63 6.37
N LYS A 28 1.12 1.89 5.92
CA LYS A 28 2.05 2.94 6.34
C LYS A 28 1.30 4.23 6.58
N GLN A 29 1.61 4.87 7.70
CA GLN A 29 1.21 6.23 7.99
C GLN A 29 2.38 7.18 7.75
N VAL A 30 2.07 8.33 7.19
CA VAL A 30 3.01 9.42 6.90
C VAL A 30 2.41 10.70 7.46
N GLN A 31 3.13 11.33 8.39
CA GLN A 31 2.76 12.63 8.92
C GLN A 31 3.08 13.71 7.90
N LEU A 32 2.18 14.67 7.75
CA LEU A 32 2.36 15.80 6.86
C LEU A 32 3.10 16.95 7.56
N PRO A 33 3.70 17.90 6.81
CA PRO A 33 4.51 18.97 7.38
C PRO A 33 3.75 19.94 8.29
N ASP A 34 2.41 19.89 8.27
CA ASP A 34 1.56 20.63 9.20
C ASP A 34 1.56 20.01 10.63
N ASN A 35 2.30 18.92 10.84
CA ASN A 35 2.44 18.16 12.10
C ASN A 35 1.13 17.66 12.68
N ARG A 36 0.06 17.64 11.89
CA ARG A 36 -1.29 17.28 12.35
C ARG A 36 -1.90 16.25 11.43
N SER A 37 -1.97 16.55 10.14
CA SER A 37 -2.61 15.69 9.17
C SER A 37 -1.78 14.44 8.91
N ILE A 38 -2.46 13.33 8.66
CA ILE A 38 -1.85 12.02 8.37
C ILE A 38 -2.36 11.51 7.05
N ILE A 39 -1.45 10.98 6.23
CA ILE A 39 -1.80 10.11 5.12
C ILE A 39 -1.54 8.65 5.50
N GLN A 40 -2.54 7.80 5.34
CA GLN A 40 -2.41 6.35 5.46
C GLN A 40 -2.46 5.72 4.07
N VAL A 41 -1.51 4.83 3.78
CA VAL A 41 -1.49 4.01 2.57
C VAL A 41 -1.58 2.55 2.97
N ALA A 42 -2.48 1.79 2.35
CA ALA A 42 -2.68 0.37 2.62
C ALA A 42 -2.94 -0.41 1.32
N GLU A 43 -2.32 -1.58 1.17
CA GLU A 43 -2.70 -2.53 0.12
C GLU A 43 -4.12 -3.07 0.34
N GLY A 44 -4.79 -3.47 -0.74
CA GLY A 44 -6.11 -4.09 -0.67
C GLY A 44 -6.10 -5.42 0.11
N GLU A 45 -7.16 -5.61 0.90
CA GLU A 45 -7.34 -6.83 1.68
C GLU A 45 -7.54 -8.05 0.76
N ASN A 46 -6.95 -9.18 1.14
CA ASN A 46 -7.09 -10.46 0.43
C ASN A 46 -6.66 -10.47 -1.05
N GLU A 47 -5.90 -9.47 -1.51
CA GLU A 47 -5.35 -9.44 -2.87
C GLU A 47 -3.99 -10.16 -2.97
N PRO A 48 -3.58 -10.68 -4.14
CA PRO A 48 -2.23 -11.23 -4.29
C PRO A 48 -1.13 -10.16 -4.10
N ARG A 49 0.07 -10.57 -3.69
CA ARG A 49 1.22 -9.65 -3.55
C ARG A 49 1.75 -9.13 -4.89
N SER A 50 1.46 -9.82 -5.98
CA SER A 50 1.93 -9.47 -7.33
C SER A 50 1.09 -8.43 -8.06
N ILE A 51 -0.16 -8.20 -7.64
CA ILE A 51 -1.08 -7.26 -8.31
C ILE A 51 -2.26 -6.95 -7.41
N GLY A 52 -2.93 -5.83 -7.64
CA GLY A 52 -4.19 -5.50 -6.98
C GLY A 52 -4.42 -4.01 -6.92
N SER A 53 -4.79 -3.53 -5.75
CA SER A 53 -5.03 -2.13 -5.46
C SER A 53 -4.34 -1.70 -4.16
N TYR A 54 -4.27 -0.38 -3.99
CA TYR A 54 -3.98 0.24 -2.71
C TYR A 54 -4.91 1.42 -2.48
N ALA A 55 -5.23 1.66 -1.21
CA ALA A 55 -5.95 2.83 -0.75
C ALA A 55 -4.95 3.85 -0.19
N ILE A 56 -5.20 5.12 -0.48
CA ILE A 56 -4.54 6.27 0.14
C ILE A 56 -5.63 7.14 0.78
N ARG A 57 -5.49 7.44 2.07
CA ARG A 57 -6.49 8.15 2.88
C ARG A 57 -5.85 9.31 3.62
N LEU A 58 -6.50 10.46 3.59
CA LEU A 58 -6.10 11.66 4.31
C LEU A 58 -6.98 11.82 5.56
N TYR A 59 -6.33 12.06 6.69
CA TYR A 59 -6.94 12.35 7.97
C TYR A 59 -6.44 13.70 8.49
N GLY A 60 -7.34 14.47 9.10
CA GLY A 60 -7.04 15.81 9.62
C GLY A 60 -6.36 15.82 10.99
N GLY A 61 -6.23 14.67 11.66
CA GLY A 61 -5.48 14.52 12.91
C GLY A 61 -5.89 15.48 14.02
N ALA A 62 -7.19 15.79 14.14
CA ALA A 62 -7.69 16.72 15.14
C ALA A 62 -7.36 16.33 16.59
N ASN A 63 -7.29 15.02 16.86
CA ASN A 63 -6.86 14.48 18.14
C ASN A 63 -5.54 13.69 17.95
N PRO A 64 -4.42 14.12 18.56
CA PRO A 64 -3.15 13.40 18.46
C PRO A 64 -3.19 11.97 19.02
N ASP A 65 -4.06 11.69 20.00
CA ASP A 65 -4.21 10.34 20.58
C ASP A 65 -4.98 9.39 19.64
N PHE A 66 -5.83 9.96 18.77
CA PHE A 66 -6.64 9.24 17.80
C PHE A 66 -6.57 9.93 16.43
N PRO A 67 -5.40 9.90 15.77
CA PRO A 67 -5.15 10.77 14.62
C PRO A 67 -5.91 10.35 13.35
N LEU A 68 -6.57 9.18 13.39
CA LEU A 68 -7.39 8.65 12.29
C LEU A 68 -8.90 8.89 12.46
N ASP A 69 -9.34 9.56 13.53
CA ASP A 69 -10.77 9.80 13.79
C ASP A 69 -11.38 10.90 12.87
N ASP A 70 -10.54 11.76 12.31
CA ASP A 70 -10.94 12.87 11.43
C ASP A 70 -10.67 12.51 9.96
N PHE A 71 -11.45 11.58 9.40
CA PHE A 71 -11.34 11.22 7.98
C PHE A 71 -11.77 12.37 7.08
N ILE A 72 -10.91 12.75 6.14
CA ILE A 72 -11.17 13.83 5.18
C ILE A 72 -11.55 13.27 3.81
N THR A 73 -10.68 12.44 3.23
CA THR A 73 -10.89 11.87 1.88
C THR A 73 -10.03 10.62 1.67
N GLY A 74 -10.38 9.81 0.68
CA GLY A 74 -9.64 8.61 0.32
C GLY A 74 -9.84 8.24 -1.14
N GLN A 75 -8.83 7.62 -1.73
CA GLN A 75 -8.81 7.16 -3.11
C GLN A 75 -8.20 5.77 -3.20
N ILE A 76 -8.59 5.01 -4.22
CA ILE A 76 -8.08 3.66 -4.50
C ILE A 76 -7.46 3.66 -5.88
N TYR A 77 -6.27 3.08 -6.00
CA TYR A 77 -5.52 2.97 -7.25
C TYR A 77 -5.06 1.54 -7.50
N PRO A 78 -4.89 1.13 -8.77
CA PRO A 78 -4.26 -0.14 -9.09
C PRO A 78 -2.78 -0.14 -8.69
N ARG A 79 -2.25 -1.30 -8.32
CA ARG A 79 -0.81 -1.57 -8.16
C ARG A 79 -0.38 -2.75 -9.01
N ASP A 80 0.77 -2.62 -9.64
CA ASP A 80 1.52 -3.73 -10.22
C ASP A 80 2.67 -4.09 -9.27
N GLY A 81 2.56 -5.26 -8.65
CA GLY A 81 3.44 -5.68 -7.57
C GLY A 81 3.02 -5.19 -6.18
N ALA A 82 4.01 -5.06 -5.30
CA ALA A 82 3.82 -4.71 -3.89
C ALA A 82 4.30 -3.28 -3.61
N ILE A 83 3.71 -2.63 -2.61
CA ILE A 83 4.23 -1.35 -2.12
C ILE A 83 5.54 -1.60 -1.38
N GLU A 84 6.59 -0.93 -1.83
CA GLU A 84 7.93 -1.01 -1.24
C GLU A 84 8.14 0.08 -0.20
N ARG A 85 7.74 1.33 -0.52
CA ARG A 85 7.91 2.47 0.37
C ARG A 85 6.88 3.55 0.12
N VAL A 86 6.57 4.30 1.16
CA VAL A 86 5.79 5.54 1.09
C VAL A 86 6.56 6.62 1.82
N ILE A 87 6.76 7.76 1.15
CA ILE A 87 7.55 8.88 1.67
C ILE A 87 6.80 10.19 1.47
N ASN A 88 7.16 11.20 2.28
CA ASN A 88 6.82 12.59 2.04
C ASN A 88 8.11 13.32 1.64
N THR A 89 8.13 13.97 0.48
CA THR A 89 9.30 14.71 0.01
C THR A 89 8.87 15.85 -0.90
N ASP A 90 9.51 17.00 -0.76
CA ASP A 90 9.38 18.12 -1.70
C ASP A 90 10.11 17.77 -3.01
N LEU A 91 9.32 17.57 -4.08
CA LEU A 91 9.81 17.18 -5.40
C LEU A 91 10.18 18.38 -6.28
N ASN A 92 9.51 19.52 -6.12
CA ASN A 92 9.64 20.69 -7.00
C ASN A 92 10.44 21.85 -6.37
N GLY A 93 10.73 21.81 -5.08
CA GLY A 93 11.45 22.83 -4.32
C GLY A 93 10.57 23.99 -3.85
N ASP A 94 9.23 23.84 -3.83
CA ASP A 94 8.31 24.90 -3.41
C ASP A 94 8.07 24.94 -1.89
N GLY A 95 8.67 23.99 -1.15
CA GLY A 95 8.55 23.87 0.30
C GLY A 95 7.29 23.13 0.78
N ALA A 96 6.35 22.80 -0.12
CA ALA A 96 5.33 21.79 0.13
C ALA A 96 5.90 20.42 -0.24
N GLY A 97 5.64 19.42 0.60
CA GLY A 97 5.99 18.06 0.20
C GLY A 97 4.95 17.46 -0.75
N GLU A 98 5.28 16.30 -1.30
CA GLU A 98 4.35 15.38 -1.94
C GLU A 98 4.48 14.00 -1.30
N VAL A 99 3.36 13.27 -1.25
CA VAL A 99 3.40 11.85 -0.86
C VAL A 99 3.69 11.01 -2.09
N VAL A 100 4.76 10.22 -2.01
CA VAL A 100 5.18 9.31 -3.09
C VAL A 100 4.97 7.87 -2.62
N VAL A 101 4.12 7.14 -3.34
CA VAL A 101 3.89 5.70 -3.16
C VAL A 101 4.72 4.97 -4.19
N ILE A 102 5.64 4.11 -3.74
CA ILE A 102 6.61 3.45 -4.60
C ILE A 102 6.37 1.95 -4.52
N MET A 103 6.28 1.34 -5.69
CA MET A 103 5.89 -0.04 -5.88
C MET A 103 6.96 -0.79 -6.65
N ARG A 104 7.05 -2.10 -6.41
CA ARG A 104 7.94 -3.01 -7.14
C ARG A 104 7.15 -4.18 -7.69
N SER A 105 7.28 -4.39 -9.00
CA SER A 105 6.72 -5.55 -9.69
C SER A 105 7.27 -6.86 -9.11
N ALA A 106 6.42 -7.88 -9.05
CA ALA A 106 6.81 -9.21 -8.55
C ALA A 106 7.56 -10.06 -9.59
N GLY A 107 7.60 -9.62 -10.86
CA GLY A 107 8.32 -10.29 -11.93
C GLY A 107 9.83 -10.29 -11.72
N SER A 108 10.54 -11.15 -12.45
CA SER A 108 12.01 -11.28 -12.35
C SER A 108 12.78 -10.00 -12.68
N GLY A 109 12.18 -9.07 -13.43
CA GLY A 109 12.74 -7.76 -13.71
C GLY A 109 12.76 -6.82 -12.50
N GLY A 110 11.85 -7.00 -11.53
CA GLY A 110 11.80 -6.19 -10.31
C GLY A 110 11.64 -4.68 -10.58
N TYR A 111 10.98 -4.31 -11.67
CA TYR A 111 10.77 -2.93 -12.09
C TYR A 111 10.06 -2.11 -11.02
N LEU A 112 10.43 -0.84 -10.93
CA LEU A 112 9.90 0.13 -10.00
C LEU A 112 8.86 1.03 -10.69
N SER A 113 7.86 1.44 -9.93
CA SER A 113 6.89 2.46 -10.31
C SER A 113 6.59 3.36 -9.12
N ALA A 114 6.07 4.56 -9.39
CA ALA A 114 5.73 5.51 -8.36
C ALA A 114 4.52 6.38 -8.74
N ASP A 115 3.62 6.57 -7.78
CA ASP A 115 2.53 7.54 -7.84
C ASP A 115 2.84 8.71 -6.89
N VAL A 116 2.58 9.94 -7.35
CA VAL A 116 2.79 11.18 -6.59
C VAL A 116 1.46 11.84 -6.29
N PHE A 117 1.26 12.17 -5.01
CA PHE A 117 0.07 12.79 -4.49
C PHE A 117 0.39 14.15 -3.88
N SER A 118 -0.29 15.19 -4.38
CA SER A 118 -0.36 16.46 -3.66
C SER A 118 -1.52 16.41 -2.67
N TRP A 119 -1.32 17.10 -1.54
CA TRP A 119 -2.37 17.40 -0.60
C TRP A 119 -2.40 18.91 -0.38
N GLN A 120 -3.55 19.53 -0.62
CA GLN A 120 -3.76 20.96 -0.33
C GLN A 120 -5.24 21.16 -0.04
N ASN A 121 -5.57 22.06 0.90
CA ASN A 121 -6.95 22.44 1.20
C ASN A 121 -7.88 21.23 1.41
N LYS A 122 -7.44 20.26 2.23
CA LYS A 122 -8.19 19.02 2.53
C LYS A 122 -8.49 18.15 1.30
N THR A 123 -7.82 18.39 0.19
CA THR A 123 -7.94 17.60 -1.04
C THR A 123 -6.70 16.75 -1.20
N LEU A 124 -6.88 15.52 -1.67
CA LEU A 124 -5.80 14.62 -2.06
C LEU A 124 -5.92 14.40 -3.57
N LYS A 125 -4.84 14.59 -4.34
CA LYS A 125 -4.88 14.43 -5.80
C LYS A 125 -3.61 13.76 -6.29
N ARG A 126 -3.76 12.71 -7.13
CA ARG A 126 -2.63 12.18 -7.88
C ARG A 126 -2.22 13.17 -8.98
N ILE A 127 -0.99 13.66 -8.93
CA ILE A 127 -0.46 14.66 -9.86
C ILE A 127 0.54 14.09 -10.87
N GLN A 128 1.13 12.93 -10.58
CA GLN A 128 2.08 12.26 -11.47
C GLN A 128 2.09 10.75 -11.19
N SER A 129 2.39 9.97 -12.21
CA SER A 129 2.73 8.56 -12.13
C SER A 129 3.92 8.30 -13.06
N ILE A 130 4.84 7.44 -12.64
CA ILE A 130 5.92 6.90 -13.47
C ILE A 130 5.99 5.38 -13.31
N SER A 131 6.37 4.68 -14.37
CA SER A 131 6.44 3.22 -14.43
C SER A 131 7.72 2.77 -15.14
N ASP A 132 7.95 1.46 -15.16
CA ASP A 132 8.99 0.80 -15.96
C ASP A 132 10.43 1.23 -15.63
N LEU A 133 10.65 1.72 -14.40
CA LEU A 133 11.98 2.03 -13.91
C LEU A 133 12.75 0.74 -13.63
N GLY A 134 14.05 0.74 -13.94
CA GLY A 134 14.93 -0.37 -13.63
C GLY A 134 14.96 -0.68 -12.12
N PRO A 135 15.27 -1.93 -11.73
CA PRO A 135 15.20 -2.37 -10.33
C PRO A 135 16.15 -1.62 -9.38
N LYS A 136 17.15 -0.92 -9.93
CA LYS A 136 18.18 -0.15 -9.21
C LYS A 136 18.06 1.36 -9.39
N ASP A 137 17.07 1.82 -10.15
CA ASP A 137 16.84 3.25 -10.34
C ASP A 137 16.35 3.89 -9.03
N ASP A 138 16.47 5.21 -8.92
CA ASP A 138 15.85 5.97 -7.84
C ASP A 138 14.60 6.71 -8.36
N PRO A 139 13.39 6.18 -8.07
CA PRO A 139 12.14 6.85 -8.42
C PRO A 139 12.04 8.30 -7.95
N VAL A 140 12.64 8.66 -6.81
CA VAL A 140 12.55 10.02 -6.27
C VAL A 140 13.43 10.97 -7.06
N ALA A 141 14.66 10.54 -7.41
CA ALA A 141 15.53 11.32 -8.27
C ALA A 141 14.89 11.56 -9.64
N GLU A 142 14.27 10.54 -10.24
CA GLU A 142 13.56 10.67 -11.52
C GLU A 142 12.38 11.65 -11.43
N LEU A 143 11.53 11.51 -10.40
CA LEU A 143 10.42 12.44 -10.15
C LEU A 143 10.90 13.89 -9.96
N LYS A 144 12.01 14.11 -9.24
CA LYS A 144 12.60 15.44 -9.08
C LYS A 144 13.09 16.02 -10.40
N GLN A 145 13.68 15.21 -11.28
CA GLN A 145 14.06 15.66 -12.61
C GLN A 145 12.85 16.04 -13.46
N LEU A 146 11.77 15.27 -13.40
CA LEU A 146 10.53 15.55 -14.12
C LEU A 146 9.83 16.82 -13.60
N ALA A 147 9.84 17.04 -12.29
CA ALA A 147 9.26 18.24 -11.67
C ALA A 147 9.97 19.53 -12.12
N ARG A 148 11.29 19.50 -12.29
CA ARG A 148 12.10 20.65 -12.74
C ARG A 148 11.95 20.99 -14.23
N LYS A 149 11.45 20.06 -15.04
CA LYS A 149 11.26 20.25 -16.49
C LYS A 149 9.90 20.87 -16.85
N LYS A 150 9.00 21.04 -15.87
CA LYS A 150 7.72 21.74 -16.02
C LYS A 150 7.88 23.21 -15.66
#